data_AF-A0A2E7FEA7-F1
#
_entry.id   AF-A0A2E7FEA7-F1
#
_cell.length_a   1.000
_cell.length_b   1.000
_cell.length_c   1.000
_cell.angle_alpha   90.00
_cell.angle_beta   90.00
_cell.angle_gamma   90.00
#
_symmetry.space_group_name_H-M   'P 1'
#
loop_
_entity.id
_entity.type
_entity.pdbx_description
1 polymer ?
#
loop_
_entity_poly.entity_id
_entity_poly.type
_entity_poly.pdbx_seq_one_letter_code
_entity_poly.pdbx_strand_id
1 'polypeptide(L)'
;MKHNFKLFIPSSEIKNYFKNFIRYLFIVTLFYNCSSNDESDEVIEEILEEQEEEQLYSCVDYSTVDSNDLMSYWNIFVEDVKCSRGGPDFGNLNTSVTLKFDIQTPEEFASGVTPDHAGYSTFAGYCNSEMVVIGVLKNYWEDYTEIQQLWLMYHEFGHDVYRYRHSSNRDDIMYPSVTRGDTKINAFIEAKNRFLRRDFPGLSYIDCPGD
;
A
#
# COMPACT_ATOMS: atom_id res chain seq x y z
N MET A 1 8.68 8.10 93.69
CA MET A 1 9.02 9.07 92.62
C MET A 1 8.06 8.85 91.46
N LYS A 2 7.22 9.84 91.14
CA LYS A 2 6.43 9.92 89.91
C LYS A 2 7.09 10.98 89.02
N HIS A 3 7.43 10.65 87.78
CA HIS A 3 7.58 11.63 86.72
C HIS A 3 7.00 11.08 85.42
N ASN A 4 5.97 11.78 84.94
CA ASN A 4 5.42 11.69 83.60
C ASN A 4 6.35 12.40 82.62
N PHE A 5 6.50 11.86 81.40
CA PHE A 5 6.84 12.65 80.23
C PHE A 5 5.86 12.34 79.09
N LYS A 6 5.10 13.37 78.71
CA LYS A 6 4.27 13.42 77.51
C LYS A 6 5.20 13.56 76.30
N LEU A 7 5.09 12.68 75.30
CA LEU A 7 5.57 13.00 73.96
C LEU A 7 4.56 13.94 73.29
N PHE A 8 5.05 15.07 72.79
CA PHE A 8 4.32 16.05 72.00
C PHE A 8 4.83 15.92 70.56
N ILE A 9 3.97 15.49 69.62
CA ILE A 9 4.30 15.45 68.19
C ILE A 9 3.52 16.58 67.49
N PRO A 10 4.17 17.46 66.69
CA PRO A 10 3.54 18.63 66.09
C PRO A 10 2.52 18.25 64.99
N SER A 11 1.38 18.96 64.94
CA SER A 11 0.23 18.63 64.09
C SER A 11 0.36 19.03 62.60
N SER A 12 1.54 19.45 62.13
CA SER A 12 1.76 19.89 60.74
C SER A 12 2.29 18.78 59.82
N GLU A 13 2.81 17.67 60.34
CA GLU A 13 3.33 16.57 59.51
C GLU A 13 2.27 15.50 59.17
N ILE A 14 1.16 15.46 59.92
CA ILE A 14 0.12 14.44 59.77
C ILE A 14 -0.71 14.64 58.48
N LYS A 15 -0.81 15.88 57.98
CA LYS A 15 -1.67 16.22 56.82
C LYS A 15 -1.07 15.82 55.46
N ASN A 16 0.25 15.67 55.34
CA ASN A 16 0.89 15.25 54.09
C ASN A 16 0.99 13.73 53.92
N TYR A 17 0.93 12.96 55.01
CA TYR A 17 0.91 11.50 54.94
C TYR A 17 -0.44 10.95 54.44
N PHE A 18 -1.57 11.54 54.88
CA PHE A 18 -2.90 11.04 54.52
C PHE A 18 -3.30 11.27 53.05
N LYS A 19 -2.77 12.32 52.40
CA LYS A 19 -3.11 12.65 51.01
C LYS A 19 -2.38 11.77 49.99
N ASN A 20 -1.17 11.31 50.34
CA ASN A 20 -0.41 10.36 49.52
C ASN A 20 -0.82 8.91 49.78
N PHE A 21 -1.32 8.58 50.98
CA PHE A 21 -1.82 7.24 51.29
C PHE A 21 -3.09 6.87 50.48
N ILE A 22 -4.01 7.81 50.29
CA ILE A 22 -5.25 7.59 49.52
C ILE A 22 -4.98 7.44 48.01
N ARG A 23 -3.92 8.09 47.50
CA ARG A 23 -3.55 8.04 46.07
C ARG A 23 -2.89 6.70 45.68
N TYR A 24 -2.20 6.06 46.62
CA TYR A 24 -1.62 4.71 46.44
C TYR A 24 -2.65 3.59 46.65
N LEU A 25 -3.69 3.80 47.45
CA LEU A 25 -4.75 2.80 47.67
C LEU A 25 -5.61 2.53 46.41
N PHE A 26 -5.71 3.50 45.49
CA PHE A 26 -6.52 3.38 44.27
C PHE A 26 -5.83 2.65 43.11
N ILE A 27 -4.50 2.48 43.17
CA ILE A 27 -3.71 1.78 42.14
C ILE A 27 -3.60 0.29 42.45
N VAL A 28 -3.74 -0.11 43.72
CA VAL A 28 -3.59 -1.51 44.17
C VAL A 28 -4.87 -2.34 43.96
N THR A 29 -6.04 -1.71 43.78
CA THR A 29 -7.32 -2.43 43.61
C THR A 29 -7.68 -2.79 42.17
N LEU A 30 -6.88 -2.41 41.16
CA LEU A 30 -7.15 -2.74 39.75
C LEU A 30 -6.43 -4.01 39.24
N PHE A 31 -5.59 -4.65 40.06
CA PHE A 31 -4.84 -5.85 39.67
C PHE A 31 -5.29 -7.14 40.37
N TYR A 32 -6.38 -7.11 41.15
CA TYR A 32 -6.94 -8.30 41.80
C TYR A 32 -8.05 -8.93 40.95
N ASN A 33 -7.69 -9.54 39.83
CA ASN A 33 -8.43 -10.64 39.18
C ASN A 33 -7.62 -11.22 38.00
N CYS A 34 -6.71 -12.16 38.27
CA CYS A 34 -6.80 -13.52 37.74
C CYS A 34 -5.65 -14.36 38.29
N SER A 35 -5.96 -15.60 38.65
CA SER A 35 -5.09 -16.55 39.33
C SER A 35 -4.52 -17.55 38.33
N SER A 36 -3.20 -17.74 38.32
CA SER A 36 -2.54 -19.05 38.47
C SER A 36 -1.01 -18.91 38.47
N ASN A 37 -0.38 -19.76 39.27
CA ASN A 37 1.01 -19.76 39.75
C ASN A 37 2.17 -19.69 38.72
N ASP A 38 3.28 -19.16 39.26
CA ASP A 38 4.70 -19.47 39.04
C ASP A 38 5.28 -19.35 37.62
N GLU A 39 5.99 -18.25 37.33
CA GLU A 39 7.46 -18.17 37.21
C GLU A 39 7.88 -16.77 36.70
N SER A 40 9.05 -16.34 37.18
CA SER A 40 9.85 -15.13 36.85
C SER A 40 9.34 -14.14 35.80
N ASP A 41 9.25 -12.87 36.23
CA ASP A 41 9.21 -11.67 35.38
C ASP A 41 10.42 -11.61 34.43
N GLU A 42 10.28 -12.20 33.25
CA GLU A 42 11.01 -11.79 32.06
C GLU A 42 10.17 -10.71 31.36
N VAL A 43 10.68 -9.49 31.36
CA VAL A 43 10.19 -8.42 30.48
C VAL A 43 10.53 -8.87 29.06
N ILE A 44 9.61 -9.60 28.43
CA ILE A 44 9.64 -9.91 27.01
C ILE A 44 9.39 -8.57 26.30
N GLU A 45 10.48 -7.88 25.96
CA GLU A 45 10.50 -6.96 24.84
C GLU A 45 10.24 -7.81 23.60
N GLU A 46 8.96 -8.02 23.30
CA GLU A 46 8.49 -8.71 22.10
C GLU A 46 8.83 -7.80 20.92
N ILE A 47 10.08 -7.86 20.48
CA ILE A 47 10.47 -7.48 19.13
C ILE A 47 9.62 -8.41 18.26
N LEU A 48 8.50 -7.89 17.75
CA LEU A 48 7.86 -8.43 16.57
C LEU A 48 8.91 -8.38 15.47
N GLU A 49 9.71 -9.45 15.32
CA GLU A 49 10.35 -9.77 14.06
C GLU A 49 9.21 -9.91 13.06
N GLU A 50 8.99 -8.86 12.28
CA GLU A 50 8.15 -8.90 11.09
C GLU A 50 8.76 -10.01 10.22
N GLN A 51 8.19 -11.22 10.28
CA GLN A 51 8.64 -12.33 9.46
C GLN A 51 8.47 -11.89 8.01
N GLU A 52 9.58 -11.59 7.36
CA GLU A 52 9.61 -11.22 5.95
C GLU A 52 9.11 -12.42 5.16
N GLU A 53 7.87 -12.34 4.67
CA GLU A 53 7.27 -13.40 3.87
C GLU A 53 8.15 -13.67 2.64
N GLU A 54 8.43 -14.94 2.36
CA GLU A 54 9.18 -15.31 1.16
C GLU A 54 8.43 -14.77 -0.08
N GLN A 55 9.17 -14.09 -0.95
CA GLN A 55 8.58 -13.50 -2.15
C GLN A 55 8.07 -14.62 -3.06
N LEU A 56 6.83 -14.49 -3.52
CA LEU A 56 6.26 -15.36 -4.54
C LEU A 56 7.09 -15.31 -5.82
N TYR A 57 7.15 -16.43 -6.53
CA TYR A 57 7.87 -16.49 -7.80
C TYR A 57 7.29 -15.50 -8.82
N SER A 58 8.18 -14.71 -9.42
CA SER A 58 7.95 -13.96 -10.66
C SER A 58 9.10 -14.24 -11.62
N CYS A 59 8.81 -14.33 -12.92
CA CYS A 59 9.83 -14.58 -13.93
C CYS A 59 10.62 -13.30 -14.32
N VAL A 60 10.20 -12.15 -13.80
CA VAL A 60 10.90 -10.86 -13.92
C VAL A 60 11.27 -10.32 -12.54
N ASP A 61 12.30 -9.48 -12.51
CA ASP A 61 12.76 -8.78 -11.32
C ASP A 61 12.23 -7.34 -11.30
N TYR A 62 11.22 -7.09 -10.48
CA TYR A 62 10.59 -5.77 -10.37
C TYR A 62 11.47 -4.71 -9.71
N SER A 63 12.58 -5.09 -9.06
CA SER A 63 13.52 -4.10 -8.50
C SER A 63 14.31 -3.34 -9.58
N THR A 64 14.19 -3.76 -10.85
CA THR A 64 14.90 -3.15 -11.98
C THR A 64 14.19 -1.95 -12.60
N VAL A 65 12.95 -1.64 -12.20
CA VAL A 65 12.23 -0.47 -12.71
C VAL A 65 12.81 0.82 -12.13
N ASP A 66 12.82 1.88 -12.92
CA ASP A 66 13.23 3.23 -12.50
C ASP A 66 11.97 4.10 -12.41
N SER A 67 11.69 4.63 -11.21
CA SER A 67 10.54 5.50 -10.95
C SER A 67 10.57 6.80 -11.78
N ASN A 68 11.71 7.19 -12.34
CA ASN A 68 11.84 8.37 -13.21
C ASN A 68 11.66 8.05 -14.70
N ASP A 69 11.62 6.76 -15.06
CA ASP A 69 11.48 6.31 -16.44
C ASP A 69 10.30 5.35 -16.59
N LEU A 70 9.16 5.87 -17.04
CA LEU A 70 7.96 5.07 -17.31
C LEU A 70 8.21 3.97 -18.36
N MET A 71 9.20 4.12 -19.24
CA MET A 71 9.54 3.05 -20.20
C MET A 71 10.14 1.82 -19.53
N SER A 72 10.78 1.95 -18.36
CA SER A 72 11.26 0.81 -17.58
C SER A 72 10.09 -0.12 -17.16
N TYR A 73 8.94 0.46 -16.80
CA TYR A 73 7.70 -0.26 -16.48
C TYR A 73 7.10 -0.97 -17.69
N TRP A 74 7.16 -0.35 -18.87
CA TRP A 74 6.72 -0.99 -20.11
C TRP A 74 7.60 -2.18 -20.46
N ASN A 75 8.92 -2.01 -20.38
CA ASN A 75 9.87 -3.07 -20.72
C ASN A 75 9.66 -4.29 -19.82
N ILE A 76 9.54 -4.10 -18.50
CA ILE A 76 9.30 -5.21 -17.59
C ILE A 76 7.91 -5.84 -17.80
N PHE A 77 6.88 -5.07 -18.15
CA PHE A 77 5.56 -5.60 -18.49
C PHE A 77 5.62 -6.51 -19.72
N VAL A 78 6.31 -6.07 -20.78
CA VAL A 78 6.48 -6.87 -22.00
C VAL A 78 7.22 -8.18 -21.70
N GLU A 79 8.28 -8.12 -20.90
CA GLU A 79 9.03 -9.31 -20.47
C GLU A 79 8.18 -10.25 -19.62
N ASP A 80 7.42 -9.71 -18.66
CA ASP A 80 6.56 -10.49 -17.77
C ASP A 80 5.48 -11.24 -18.55
N VAL A 81 4.81 -10.58 -19.50
CA VAL A 81 3.84 -11.22 -20.39
C VAL A 81 4.47 -12.39 -21.15
N LYS A 82 5.68 -12.18 -21.71
CA LYS A 82 6.40 -13.20 -22.47
C LYS A 82 6.74 -14.40 -21.60
N CYS A 83 7.35 -14.19 -20.44
CA CYS A 83 7.83 -15.28 -19.60
C CYS A 83 6.74 -15.96 -18.78
N SER A 84 5.70 -15.23 -18.33
CA SER A 84 4.65 -15.80 -17.47
C SER A 84 3.71 -16.75 -18.22
N ARG A 85 3.44 -16.51 -19.52
CA ARG A 85 2.46 -17.32 -20.25
C ARG A 85 2.80 -17.60 -21.72
N GLY A 86 3.99 -17.25 -22.18
CA GLY A 86 4.33 -17.31 -23.61
C GLY A 86 3.44 -16.38 -24.45
N GLY A 87 3.01 -15.26 -23.87
CA GLY A 87 2.10 -14.32 -24.52
C GLY A 87 2.70 -13.64 -25.76
N PRO A 88 1.89 -12.87 -26.51
CA PRO A 88 2.39 -12.11 -27.65
C PRO A 88 3.53 -11.16 -27.25
N ASP A 89 4.46 -10.95 -28.16
CA ASP A 89 5.51 -9.95 -27.98
C ASP A 89 4.91 -8.55 -28.18
N PHE A 90 4.37 -7.95 -27.11
CA PHE A 90 3.81 -6.61 -27.17
C PHE A 90 4.85 -5.54 -27.50
N GLY A 91 6.14 -5.78 -27.27
CA GLY A 91 7.20 -4.89 -27.76
C GLY A 91 7.29 -4.86 -29.29
N ASN A 92 6.89 -5.93 -29.97
CA ASN A 92 6.82 -5.98 -31.44
C ASN A 92 5.44 -5.55 -31.98
N LEU A 93 4.36 -5.84 -31.25
CA LEU A 93 2.99 -5.52 -31.68
C LEU A 93 2.65 -4.03 -31.49
N ASN A 94 3.01 -3.47 -30.35
CA ASN A 94 2.77 -2.06 -30.04
C ASN A 94 3.94 -1.23 -30.57
N THR A 95 3.90 -0.92 -31.87
CA THR A 95 4.98 -0.22 -32.59
C THR A 95 5.14 1.25 -32.18
N SER A 96 4.15 1.83 -31.49
CA SER A 96 4.23 3.19 -30.95
C SER A 96 3.84 3.22 -29.47
N VAL A 97 4.81 3.49 -28.61
CA VAL A 97 4.61 3.57 -27.15
C VAL A 97 4.96 4.98 -26.69
N THR A 98 3.97 5.69 -26.13
CA THR A 98 4.09 7.04 -25.59
C THR A 98 3.64 7.02 -24.14
N LEU A 99 4.59 7.10 -23.22
CA LEU A 99 4.35 7.22 -21.79
C LEU A 99 4.88 8.56 -21.31
N LYS A 100 4.09 9.29 -20.50
CA LYS A 100 4.49 10.62 -20.03
C LYS A 100 4.04 10.90 -18.61
N PHE A 101 4.83 11.72 -17.93
CA PHE A 101 4.38 12.42 -16.74
C PHE A 101 3.68 13.71 -17.12
N ASP A 102 2.45 13.87 -16.67
CA ASP A 102 1.71 15.11 -16.72
C ASP A 102 1.89 15.87 -15.40
N ILE A 103 2.29 17.13 -15.53
CA ILE A 103 2.53 18.02 -14.39
C ILE A 103 1.34 18.97 -14.33
N GLN A 104 0.59 18.90 -13.22
CA GLN A 104 -0.46 19.88 -12.97
C GLN A 104 0.14 21.29 -12.90
N THR A 105 -0.54 22.24 -13.52
CA THR A 105 -0.15 23.64 -13.45
C THR A 105 -0.27 24.15 -12.00
N PRO A 106 0.52 25.16 -11.60
CA PRO A 106 0.38 25.79 -10.29
C PRO A 106 -1.03 26.30 -10.02
N GLU A 107 -1.74 26.76 -11.07
CA GLU A 107 -3.12 27.23 -10.99
C GLU A 107 -4.10 26.09 -10.70
N GLU A 108 -3.96 24.94 -11.35
CA GLU A 108 -4.76 23.74 -11.08
C GLU A 108 -4.53 23.27 -9.64
N PHE A 109 -3.27 23.21 -9.21
CA PHE A 109 -2.92 22.86 -7.84
C PHE A 109 -3.50 23.84 -6.81
N ALA A 110 -3.38 25.15 -7.06
CA ALA A 110 -3.89 26.21 -6.18
C ALA A 110 -5.42 26.27 -6.13
N SER A 111 -6.11 25.76 -7.17
CA SER A 111 -7.57 25.69 -7.20
C SER A 111 -8.15 24.66 -6.21
N GLY A 112 -7.32 23.76 -5.69
CA GLY A 112 -7.74 22.64 -4.83
C GLY A 112 -8.57 21.59 -5.57
N VAL A 113 -8.69 21.68 -6.90
CA VAL A 113 -9.31 20.65 -7.74
C VAL A 113 -8.27 19.57 -8.02
N THR A 114 -8.38 18.45 -7.33
CA THR A 114 -7.56 17.27 -7.59
C THR A 114 -8.19 16.44 -8.71
N PRO A 115 -7.45 16.05 -9.76
CA PRO A 115 -7.93 15.07 -10.71
C PRO A 115 -8.37 13.78 -10.01
N ASP A 116 -9.42 13.14 -10.52
CA ASP A 116 -10.03 11.94 -9.95
C ASP A 116 -9.32 10.64 -10.35
N HIS A 117 -8.16 10.74 -10.99
CA HIS A 117 -7.34 9.65 -11.50
C HIS A 117 -5.86 9.96 -11.32
N ALA A 118 -5.03 8.93 -11.13
CA ALA A 118 -3.57 9.06 -11.03
C ALA A 118 -2.86 8.74 -12.35
N GLY A 119 -3.51 7.97 -13.22
CA GLY A 119 -3.10 7.67 -14.57
C GLY A 119 -4.31 7.65 -15.49
N TYR A 120 -4.06 7.71 -16.78
CA TYR A 120 -5.09 7.53 -17.79
C TYR A 120 -4.51 6.98 -19.09
N SER A 121 -5.36 6.23 -19.76
CA SER A 121 -5.20 5.71 -21.12
C SER A 121 -6.11 6.49 -22.07
N THR A 122 -5.71 6.63 -23.33
CA THR A 122 -6.47 7.42 -24.31
C THR A 122 -7.15 6.54 -25.33
N PHE A 123 -8.20 7.06 -25.98
CA PHE A 123 -8.86 6.35 -27.09
C PHE A 123 -7.87 5.92 -28.19
N ALA A 124 -6.84 6.72 -28.44
CA ALA A 124 -5.80 6.38 -29.40
C ALA A 124 -4.94 5.18 -28.98
N GLY A 125 -4.81 4.91 -27.68
CA GLY A 125 -4.16 3.71 -27.15
C GLY A 125 -5.11 2.51 -27.19
N TYR A 126 -6.06 2.44 -26.27
CA TYR A 126 -6.92 1.25 -26.11
C TYR A 126 -7.74 0.85 -27.36
N CYS A 127 -8.06 1.77 -28.29
CA CYS A 127 -8.72 1.42 -29.55
C CYS A 127 -7.78 1.24 -30.75
N ASN A 128 -6.47 1.26 -30.55
CA ASN A 128 -5.49 0.93 -31.58
C ASN A 128 -4.45 -0.06 -31.04
N SER A 129 -4.50 -1.30 -31.54
CA SER A 129 -3.61 -2.37 -31.07
C SER A 129 -2.11 -2.12 -31.35
N GLU A 130 -1.77 -1.16 -32.19
CA GLU A 130 -0.37 -0.78 -32.48
C GLU A 130 0.15 0.30 -31.53
N MET A 131 -0.72 0.95 -30.74
CA MET A 131 -0.37 2.10 -29.92
C MET A 131 -0.53 1.80 -28.42
N VAL A 132 0.32 2.42 -27.62
CA VAL A 132 0.16 2.58 -26.17
C VAL A 132 0.37 4.05 -25.87
N VAL A 133 -0.61 4.71 -25.27
CA VAL A 133 -0.64 6.14 -24.99
C VAL A 133 -1.20 6.36 -23.59
N ILE A 134 -0.28 6.47 -22.63
CA ILE A 134 -0.59 6.57 -21.19
C ILE A 134 0.01 7.86 -20.62
N GLY A 135 -0.81 8.58 -19.85
CA GLY A 135 -0.37 9.70 -19.01
C GLY A 135 -0.44 9.32 -17.54
N VAL A 136 0.56 9.76 -16.77
CA VAL A 136 0.61 9.61 -15.30
C VAL A 136 0.74 10.98 -14.67
N LEU A 137 -0.11 11.30 -13.70
CA LEU A 137 -0.02 12.55 -12.98
C LEU A 137 1.15 12.52 -11.99
N LYS A 138 2.13 13.39 -12.21
CA LYS A 138 3.40 13.38 -11.49
C LYS A 138 3.24 13.55 -9.98
N ASN A 139 2.31 14.40 -9.55
CA ASN A 139 2.07 14.64 -8.12
C ASN A 139 1.56 13.39 -7.38
N TYR A 140 0.72 12.56 -8.02
CA TYR A 140 0.30 11.30 -7.41
C TYR A 140 1.42 10.27 -7.42
N TRP A 141 2.16 10.22 -8.53
CA TRP A 141 3.28 9.29 -8.71
C TRP A 141 4.37 9.45 -7.65
N GLU A 142 4.72 10.69 -7.33
CA GLU A 142 5.74 11.03 -6.33
C GLU A 142 5.33 10.61 -4.91
N ASP A 143 4.02 10.49 -4.64
CA ASP A 143 3.48 10.04 -3.34
C ASP A 143 3.30 8.51 -3.27
N TYR A 144 3.47 7.80 -4.39
CA TYR A 144 3.26 6.36 -4.47
C TYR A 144 4.51 5.56 -4.11
N THR A 145 4.29 4.47 -3.36
CA THR A 145 5.31 3.44 -3.17
C THR A 145 5.63 2.73 -4.50
N GLU A 146 6.77 2.05 -4.57
CA GLU A 146 7.17 1.26 -5.76
C GLU A 146 6.09 0.25 -6.16
N ILE A 147 5.43 -0.39 -5.19
CA ILE A 147 4.35 -1.34 -5.45
C ILE A 147 3.11 -0.64 -6.02
N GLN A 148 2.77 0.55 -5.53
CA GLN A 148 1.66 1.34 -6.08
C GLN A 148 1.97 1.84 -7.50
N GLN A 149 3.22 2.20 -7.79
CA GLN A 149 3.69 2.57 -9.12
C GLN A 149 3.56 1.40 -10.11
N LEU A 150 4.02 0.20 -9.73
CA LEU A 150 3.82 -1.03 -10.50
C LEU A 150 2.34 -1.32 -10.77
N TRP A 151 1.52 -1.21 -9.72
CA TRP A 151 0.08 -1.45 -9.81
C TRP A 151 -0.60 -0.48 -10.77
N LEU A 152 -0.28 0.82 -10.69
CA LEU A 152 -0.79 1.84 -11.59
C LEU A 152 -0.39 1.56 -13.04
N MET A 153 0.90 1.28 -13.30
CA MET A 153 1.36 1.06 -14.67
C MET A 153 0.72 -0.19 -15.29
N TYR A 154 0.64 -1.29 -14.53
CA TYR A 154 -0.05 -2.49 -15.01
C TYR A 154 -1.56 -2.28 -15.23
N HIS A 155 -2.19 -1.41 -14.43
CA HIS A 155 -3.58 -1.00 -14.63
C HIS A 155 -3.77 -0.29 -15.98
N GLU A 156 -2.95 0.72 -16.26
CA GLU A 156 -3.03 1.47 -17.52
C GLU A 156 -2.66 0.61 -18.73
N PHE A 157 -1.67 -0.28 -18.61
CA PHE A 157 -1.39 -1.28 -19.64
C PHE A 157 -2.57 -2.24 -19.84
N GLY A 158 -3.32 -2.55 -18.78
CA GLY A 158 -4.57 -3.31 -18.87
C GLY A 158 -5.59 -2.69 -19.81
N HIS A 159 -5.76 -1.37 -19.72
CA HIS A 159 -6.61 -0.61 -20.63
C HIS A 159 -6.05 -0.61 -22.06
N ASP A 160 -4.79 -0.20 -22.25
CA ASP A 160 -4.26 0.01 -23.60
C ASP A 160 -3.95 -1.29 -24.35
N VAL A 161 -3.37 -2.29 -23.68
CA VAL A 161 -2.92 -3.54 -24.31
C VAL A 161 -4.02 -4.58 -24.38
N TYR A 162 -4.85 -4.67 -23.35
CA TYR A 162 -5.86 -5.73 -23.24
C TYR A 162 -7.30 -5.22 -23.36
N ARG A 163 -7.52 -3.91 -23.43
CA ARG A 163 -8.85 -3.28 -23.40
C ARG A 163 -9.65 -3.66 -22.17
N TYR A 164 -9.04 -4.02 -21.05
CA TYR A 164 -9.80 -4.36 -19.86
C TYR A 164 -10.59 -3.16 -19.36
N ARG A 165 -11.85 -3.37 -18.96
CA ARG A 165 -12.60 -2.41 -18.14
C ARG A 165 -12.20 -2.60 -16.67
N HIS A 166 -12.59 -1.63 -15.85
CA HIS A 166 -12.42 -1.73 -14.42
C HIS A 166 -13.10 -2.99 -13.83
N SER A 167 -12.41 -3.64 -12.90
CA SER A 167 -12.99 -4.70 -12.08
C SER A 167 -13.76 -4.10 -10.90
N SER A 168 -14.57 -4.93 -10.23
CA SER A 168 -15.28 -4.55 -9.00
C SER A 168 -14.57 -5.03 -7.72
N ASN A 169 -13.53 -5.85 -7.85
CA ASN A 169 -12.78 -6.42 -6.73
C ASN A 169 -11.49 -5.63 -6.48
N ARG A 170 -11.29 -5.18 -5.23
CA ARG A 170 -10.13 -4.36 -4.81
C ARG A 170 -8.80 -5.06 -4.96
N ASP A 171 -8.80 -6.38 -4.95
CA ASP A 171 -7.57 -7.17 -5.03
C ASP A 171 -7.05 -7.29 -6.46
N ASP A 172 -7.82 -6.87 -7.47
CA ASP A 172 -7.44 -6.97 -8.88
C ASP A 172 -6.74 -5.71 -9.36
N ILE A 173 -5.77 -5.87 -10.27
CA ILE A 173 -5.05 -4.74 -10.88
C ILE A 173 -6.03 -3.73 -11.51
N MET A 174 -7.11 -4.20 -12.13
CA MET A 174 -8.10 -3.35 -12.81
C MET A 174 -9.11 -2.67 -11.88
N TYR A 175 -8.96 -2.73 -10.54
CA TYR A 175 -9.83 -1.95 -9.65
C TYR A 175 -9.61 -0.44 -9.89
N PRO A 176 -10.65 0.43 -9.89
CA PRO A 176 -10.56 1.85 -10.28
C PRO A 176 -9.86 2.75 -9.23
N SER A 177 -8.94 2.20 -8.46
CA SER A 177 -8.09 2.89 -7.50
C SER A 177 -6.81 2.09 -7.34
N VAL A 178 -5.69 2.77 -7.16
CA VAL A 178 -4.45 2.11 -6.78
C VAL A 178 -4.62 1.39 -5.44
N THR A 179 -3.83 0.34 -5.24
CA THR A 179 -3.80 -0.41 -3.98
C THR A 179 -3.36 0.46 -2.79
N ARG A 180 -3.56 -0.06 -1.57
CA ARG A 180 -3.14 0.60 -0.33
C ARG A 180 -1.61 0.76 -0.27
N GLY A 181 -1.13 1.79 0.41
CA GLY A 181 0.32 2.06 0.54
C GLY A 181 1.11 1.02 1.33
N ASP A 182 0.45 0.17 2.12
CA ASP A 182 1.06 -0.94 2.86
C ASP A 182 1.09 -2.26 2.09
N THR A 183 0.66 -2.25 0.82
CA THR A 183 0.62 -3.45 -0.03
C THR A 183 2.03 -3.96 -0.30
N LYS A 184 2.25 -5.25 -0.09
CA LYS A 184 3.53 -5.93 -0.31
C LYS A 184 3.60 -6.54 -1.71
N ILE A 185 4.81 -6.87 -2.15
CA ILE A 185 5.08 -7.43 -3.48
C ILE A 185 4.30 -8.72 -3.76
N ASN A 186 4.07 -9.58 -2.76
CA ASN A 186 3.31 -10.82 -2.93
C ASN A 186 1.88 -10.56 -3.39
N ALA A 187 1.20 -9.57 -2.81
CA ALA A 187 -0.15 -9.18 -3.23
C ALA A 187 -0.17 -8.67 -4.68
N PHE A 188 0.84 -7.89 -5.08
CA PHE A 188 0.99 -7.48 -6.47
C PHE A 188 1.21 -8.68 -7.40
N ILE A 189 2.09 -9.62 -7.05
CA ILE A 189 2.37 -10.83 -7.86
C ILE A 189 1.10 -11.66 -8.03
N GLU A 190 0.29 -11.85 -6.99
CA GLU A 190 -0.98 -12.57 -7.08
C GLU A 190 -1.97 -11.87 -8.02
N ALA A 191 -2.17 -10.56 -7.85
CA ALA A 191 -3.06 -9.75 -8.68
C ALA A 191 -2.60 -9.73 -10.14
N LYS A 192 -1.30 -9.55 -10.37
CA LYS A 192 -0.63 -9.61 -11.68
C LYS A 192 -0.84 -10.95 -12.35
N ASN A 193 -0.64 -12.04 -11.62
CA ASN A 193 -0.81 -13.38 -12.17
C ASN A 193 -2.25 -13.61 -12.63
N ARG A 194 -3.24 -13.10 -11.87
CA ARG A 194 -4.64 -13.15 -12.30
C ARG A 194 -4.93 -12.31 -13.54
N PHE A 195 -4.41 -11.08 -13.53
CA PHE A 195 -4.48 -10.15 -14.65
C PHE A 195 -3.92 -10.74 -15.95
N LEU A 196 -2.73 -11.36 -15.91
CA LEU A 196 -2.10 -11.97 -17.07
C LEU A 196 -2.83 -13.23 -17.54
N ARG A 197 -3.34 -14.05 -16.62
CA ARG A 197 -4.14 -15.25 -16.94
C ARG A 197 -5.56 -14.91 -17.40
N ARG A 198 -6.00 -13.67 -17.23
CA ARG A 198 -7.36 -13.20 -17.55
C ARG A 198 -8.44 -13.91 -16.72
N ASP A 199 -8.14 -14.22 -15.46
CA ASP A 199 -8.99 -15.06 -14.60
C ASP A 199 -9.62 -14.28 -13.42
N PHE A 200 -9.71 -12.95 -13.52
CA PHE A 200 -10.28 -12.11 -12.47
C PHE A 200 -11.81 -11.91 -12.61
N PRO A 201 -12.57 -11.83 -11.50
CA PRO A 201 -14.02 -11.71 -11.53
C PRO A 201 -14.51 -10.44 -12.24
N GLY A 202 -15.53 -10.59 -13.09
CA GLY A 202 -16.14 -9.45 -13.79
C GLY A 202 -15.31 -8.90 -14.94
N LEU A 203 -14.32 -9.66 -15.43
CA LEU A 203 -13.57 -9.34 -16.64
C LEU A 203 -14.51 -8.95 -17.79
N SER A 204 -14.32 -7.73 -18.29
CA SER A 204 -15.03 -7.16 -19.43
C SER A 204 -14.09 -6.24 -20.19
N TYR A 205 -14.49 -5.86 -21.41
CA TYR A 205 -13.61 -5.16 -22.35
C TYR A 205 -14.22 -3.83 -22.81
N ILE A 206 -13.37 -2.83 -23.04
CA ILE A 206 -13.73 -1.54 -23.64
C ILE A 206 -14.12 -1.80 -25.09
N ASP A 207 -15.27 -1.28 -25.49
CA ASP A 207 -15.78 -1.41 -26.85
C ASP A 207 -15.17 -0.32 -27.73
N CYS A 208 -14.61 -0.70 -28.86
CA CYS A 208 -14.05 0.24 -29.83
C CYS A 208 -14.92 0.32 -31.08
N PRO A 209 -15.11 1.51 -31.67
CA PRO A 209 -15.83 1.67 -32.93
C PRO A 209 -15.23 0.78 -34.02
N GLY A 210 -16.05 -0.10 -34.59
CA GLY A 210 -15.64 -1.01 -35.67
C GLY A 210 -15.27 -2.42 -35.22
N ASP A 211 -15.33 -2.71 -33.92
CA ASP A 211 -15.33 -4.09 -33.38
C ASP A 211 -16.65 -4.84 -33.73
#